data_AF-A0A7K2Q7V6-F1
#
_entry.id   AF-A0A7K2Q7V6-F1
#
_cell.length_a   1.000
_cell.length_b   1.000
_cell.length_c   1.000
_cell.angle_alpha   90.00
_cell.angle_beta   90.00
_cell.angle_gamma   90.00
#
_symmetry.space_group_name_H-M   'P 1'
#
loop_
_entity.id
_entity.type
_entity.pdbx_description
1 polymer ?
#
loop_
_entity_poly.entity_id
_entity_poly.type
_entity_poly.pdbx_seq_one_letter_code
_entity_poly.pdbx_strand_id
1 'polypeptide(L)'
;MTDSTGITPEDSKIITLARSARARNGVPEGAAVRDETGRTYVAGTVELASLKLSALQTAVAMAVASGAESLEAAAVVSSAGP
;
A
#
# COMPACT_ATOMS: atom_id res chain seq x y z
N MET A 1 13.71 1.18 22.96
CA MET A 1 14.62 2.08 22.21
C MET A 1 14.03 2.21 20.81
N THR A 2 13.14 3.17 20.59
CA THR A 2 12.51 3.43 19.29
C THR A 2 13.49 4.25 18.47
N ASP A 3 14.17 3.62 17.53
CA ASP A 3 15.05 4.31 16.60
C ASP A 3 14.17 5.02 15.55
N SER A 4 13.91 6.30 15.78
CA SER A 4 13.19 7.18 14.87
C SER A 4 14.18 8.12 14.18
N THR A 5 14.76 7.73 13.03
CA THR A 5 15.26 8.72 12.03
C THR A 5 15.50 8.21 10.60
N GLY A 6 15.18 6.96 10.24
CA GLY A 6 15.44 6.44 8.89
C GLY A 6 14.29 5.62 8.32
N ILE A 7 14.09 5.71 7.00
CA ILE A 7 13.28 4.74 6.27
C ILE A 7 14.00 3.39 6.38
N THR A 8 13.38 2.42 7.04
CA THR A 8 13.94 1.07 7.15
C THR A 8 13.94 0.38 5.77
N PRO A 9 14.77 -0.66 5.54
CA PRO A 9 14.70 -1.43 4.29
C PRO A 9 13.32 -2.02 4.02
N GLU A 10 12.62 -2.40 5.09
CA GLU A 10 11.26 -2.93 5.09
C GLU A 10 10.21 -1.89 4.68
N ASP A 11 10.34 -0.65 5.13
CA ASP A 11 9.47 0.45 4.71
C ASP A 11 9.80 0.91 3.27
N SER A 12 11.09 0.95 2.94
CA SER A 12 11.55 1.23 1.56
C SER A 12 11.00 0.22 0.57
N LYS A 13 10.89 -1.05 0.96
CA LYS A 13 10.27 -2.12 0.15
C LYS A 13 8.81 -1.79 -0.16
N ILE A 14 7.98 -1.51 0.84
CA ILE A 14 6.55 -1.24 0.60
C ILE A 14 6.33 0.07 -0.19
N ILE A 15 7.17 1.09 0.01
CA ILE A 15 7.16 2.32 -0.81
C ILE A 15 7.47 2.00 -2.27
N THR A 16 8.49 1.18 -2.52
CA THR A 16 8.89 0.77 -3.88
C THR A 16 7.77 -0.01 -4.57
N LEU A 17 7.11 -0.92 -3.85
CA LEU A 17 5.99 -1.69 -4.37
C LEU A 17 4.77 -0.81 -4.68
N ALA A 18 4.42 0.11 -3.78
CA ALA A 18 3.33 1.06 -4.00
C ALA A 18 3.57 1.93 -5.25
N ARG A 19 4.79 2.46 -5.41
CA ARG A 19 5.21 3.20 -6.61
C ARG A 19 5.10 2.35 -7.88
N SER A 20 5.56 1.10 -7.82
CA SER A 20 5.52 0.18 -8.96
C SER A 20 4.10 -0.16 -9.37
N ALA A 21 3.20 -0.41 -8.40
CA ALA A 21 1.79 -0.68 -8.67
C ALA A 21 1.09 0.50 -9.34
N ARG A 22 1.34 1.71 -8.84
CA ARG A 22 0.83 2.95 -9.45
C ARG A 22 1.28 3.06 -10.91
N ALA A 23 2.59 2.97 -11.14
CA ALA A 23 3.19 3.16 -12.47
C ALA A 23 2.74 2.08 -13.46
N ARG A 24 2.72 0.81 -13.04
CA ARG A 24 2.31 -0.32 -13.88
C ARG A 24 0.84 -0.24 -14.30
N ASN A 25 -0.03 0.18 -13.39
CA ASN A 25 -1.47 0.17 -13.63
C ASN A 25 -2.00 1.52 -14.16
N GLY A 26 -1.18 2.57 -14.20
CA GLY A 26 -1.60 3.90 -14.69
C GLY A 26 -2.68 4.56 -13.84
N VAL A 27 -2.74 4.24 -12.54
CA VAL A 27 -3.79 4.72 -11.62
C VAL A 27 -3.33 5.95 -10.82
N PRO A 28 -4.25 6.74 -10.23
CA PRO A 28 -3.90 7.90 -9.42
C PRO A 28 -2.97 7.58 -8.24
N GLU A 29 -3.26 6.47 -7.55
CA GLU A 29 -2.51 6.02 -6.37
C GLU A 29 -2.14 4.54 -6.44
N GLY A 30 -0.99 4.20 -5.88
CA GLY A 30 -0.63 2.82 -5.52
C GLY A 30 -0.37 2.74 -4.03
N ALA A 31 -0.71 1.60 -3.42
CA ALA A 31 -0.51 1.35 -2.00
C ALA A 31 0.06 -0.04 -1.74
N ALA A 32 0.77 -0.16 -0.63
CA ALA A 32 1.23 -1.43 -0.10
C ALA A 32 1.09 -1.45 1.42
N VAL A 33 0.61 -2.56 1.98
CA VAL A 33 0.52 -2.79 3.43
C VAL A 33 1.28 -4.04 3.83
N ARG A 34 1.83 -4.07 5.05
CA ARG A 34 2.50 -5.24 5.65
C ARG A 34 1.72 -5.72 6.88
N ASP A 35 1.45 -7.02 6.96
CA ASP A 35 0.79 -7.64 8.12
C ASP A 35 1.79 -8.15 9.18
N GLU A 36 1.27 -8.65 10.31
CA GLU A 36 2.04 -9.20 11.44
C GLU A 36 2.93 -10.40 11.10
N THR A 37 2.66 -11.06 9.98
CA THR A 37 3.45 -12.20 9.49
C THR A 37 4.52 -11.77 8.49
N GLY A 38 4.60 -10.47 8.18
CA GLY A 38 5.50 -9.90 7.19
C GLY A 38 5.01 -10.03 5.74
N ARG A 39 3.78 -10.51 5.50
CA ARG A 39 3.20 -10.58 4.14
C ARG A 39 2.87 -9.17 3.65
N THR A 40 3.08 -8.93 2.36
CA THR A 40 2.82 -7.63 1.73
C THR A 40 1.68 -7.72 0.73
N TYR A 41 0.72 -6.81 0.83
CA TYR A 41 -0.41 -6.70 -0.09
C TYR A 41 -0.33 -5.37 -0.82
N VAL A 42 -0.46 -5.40 -2.14
CA VAL A 42 -0.20 -4.25 -3.01
C VAL A 42 -1.39 -4.04 -3.93
N ALA A 43 -1.88 -2.80 -3.98
CA ALA A 43 -3.05 -2.45 -4.78
C ALA A 43 -2.94 -1.06 -5.41
N GLY A 44 -3.80 -0.80 -6.38
CA GLY A 44 -4.03 0.53 -6.94
C GLY A 44 -5.43 1.04 -6.61
N THR A 45 -5.69 2.30 -6.92
CA THR A 45 -7.04 2.87 -6.89
C THR A 45 -8.00 2.03 -7.73
N VAL A 46 -9.20 1.77 -7.21
CA VAL A 46 -10.31 1.20 -7.98
C VAL A 46 -11.25 2.33 -8.35
N GLU A 47 -11.43 2.56 -9.64
CA GLU A 47 -12.36 3.56 -10.16
C GLU A 47 -13.33 2.91 -11.15
N LEU A 48 -14.39 2.32 -10.61
CA LEU A 48 -15.53 1.81 -11.36
C LEU A 48 -16.75 2.72 -11.11
N ALA A 49 -17.73 2.69 -12.02
CA ALA A 49 -18.96 3.46 -11.86
C ALA A 49 -19.74 3.07 -10.58
N SER A 50 -19.69 1.80 -10.19
CA SER A 50 -20.42 1.24 -9.05
C SER A 50 -19.59 1.15 -7.77
N LEU A 51 -18.27 1.31 -7.84
CA LEU A 51 -17.38 1.13 -6.71
C LEU A 51 -16.11 1.95 -6.90
N LYS A 52 -15.85 2.84 -5.93
CA LYS A 52 -14.63 3.63 -5.85
C LYS A 52 -13.91 3.33 -4.55
N LEU A 53 -12.66 2.89 -4.63
CA LEU A 53 -11.81 2.62 -3.48
C LEU A 53 -10.46 3.31 -3.68
N SER A 54 -9.97 3.99 -2.65
CA SER A 54 -8.57 4.42 -2.59
C SER A 54 -7.64 3.21 -2.68
N ALA A 55 -6.39 3.44 -3.10
CA ALA A 55 -5.43 2.34 -3.19
C ALA A 55 -5.21 1.65 -1.83
N LEU A 56 -5.21 2.43 -0.73
CA LEU A 56 -5.07 1.90 0.62
C LEU A 56 -6.25 1.01 1.00
N GLN A 57 -7.50 1.44 0.76
CA GLN A 57 -8.69 0.62 1.03
C GLN A 57 -8.61 -0.73 0.31
N THR A 58 -8.20 -0.73 -0.96
CA THR A 58 -8.05 -1.97 -1.73
C THR A 58 -6.96 -2.87 -1.13
N ALA A 59 -5.80 -2.32 -0.76
CA ALA A 59 -4.71 -3.10 -0.16
C ALA A 59 -5.10 -3.69 1.21
N VAL A 60 -5.80 -2.92 2.04
CA VAL A 60 -6.32 -3.39 3.35
C VAL A 60 -7.38 -4.48 3.15
N ALA A 61 -8.31 -4.28 2.21
CA ALA A 61 -9.33 -5.28 1.91
C ALA A 61 -8.70 -6.61 1.45
N MET A 62 -7.66 -6.56 0.62
CA MET A 62 -6.89 -7.74 0.21
C MET A 62 -6.21 -8.42 1.40
N ALA A 63 -5.57 -7.64 2.29
CA ALA A 63 -4.89 -8.18 3.47
C ALA A 63 -5.87 -8.91 4.40
N VAL A 64 -6.97 -8.26 4.76
CA VAL A 64 -7.99 -8.82 5.65
C VAL A 64 -8.67 -10.03 5.01
N ALA A 65 -9.02 -9.96 3.73
CA ALA A 65 -9.59 -11.11 3.01
C ALA A 65 -8.63 -12.30 2.92
N SER A 66 -7.31 -12.05 3.01
CA SER A 66 -6.26 -13.08 3.04
C SER A 66 -5.89 -13.55 4.45
N GLY A 67 -6.64 -13.13 5.47
CA GLY A 67 -6.47 -13.54 6.86
C GLY A 67 -5.38 -12.79 7.61
N ALA A 68 -5.03 -11.56 7.23
CA ALA A 68 -4.25 -10.68 8.10
C ALA A 68 -5.11 -10.22 9.28
N GLU A 69 -4.62 -10.38 10.51
CA GLU A 69 -5.34 -9.94 11.72
C GLU A 69 -4.99 -8.50 12.11
N SER A 70 -3.82 -8.02 11.69
CA SER A 70 -3.34 -6.67 11.93
C SER A 70 -2.47 -6.15 10.78
N LEU A 71 -2.14 -4.86 10.82
CA LEU A 71 -1.23 -4.23 9.86
C LEU A 71 -0.19 -3.43 10.63
N GLU A 72 1.07 -3.68 10.34
CA GLU A 72 2.20 -3.03 11.02
C GLU A 72 2.67 -1.78 10.28
N ALA A 73 2.47 -1.74 8.96
CA ALA A 73 2.90 -0.62 8.12
C ALA A 73 2.04 -0.47 6.86
N ALA A 74 1.94 0.76 6.36
CA ALA A 74 1.28 1.10 5.11
C ALA A 74 2.04 2.21 4.38
N ALA A 75 2.13 2.11 3.05
CA ALA A 75 2.65 3.14 2.18
C ALA A 75 1.63 3.44 1.08
N VAL A 76 1.42 4.73 0.80
CA VAL A 76 0.60 5.22 -0.31
C VAL A 76 1.47 6.17 -1.14
N VAL A 77 1.45 5.98 -2.45
CA VAL A 77 2.17 6.83 -3.42
C VAL A 77 1.16 7.37 -4.41
N SER A 78 1.05 8.69 -4.49
CA SER A 78 0.26 9.43 -5.48
C SER A 78 1.17 10.07 -6.54
N SER A 79 0.59 10.72 -7.55
CA SER A 79 1.36 11.70 -8.34
C SER A 79 1.89 12.79 -7.43
N ALA A 80 3.08 13.31 -7.72
CA ALA A 80 3.48 14.59 -7.17
C ALA A 80 2.37 15.61 -7.46
N GLY A 81 1.91 16.32 -6.43
CA GLY A 81 1.04 17.48 -6.62
C GLY A 81 1.76 18.57 -7.42
N PRO A 82 1.05 19.62 -7.88
CA PRO A 82 1.68 20.79 -8.47
C PRO A 82 2.72 21.41 -7.53
#